data_AF-A0A1Y4S4L3-F1
#
_entry.id   AF-A0A1Y4S4L3-F1
#
_cell.length_a   1.000
_cell.length_b   1.000
_cell.length_c   1.000
_cell.angle_alpha   90.00
_cell.angle_beta   90.00
_cell.angle_gamma   90.00
#
_symmetry.space_group_name_H-M   'P 1'
#
loop_
_entity.id
_entity.type
_entity.pdbx_description
1 polymer ?
#
loop_
_entity_poly.entity_id
_entity_poly.type
_entity_poly.pdbx_seq_one_letter_code
_entity_poly.pdbx_strand_id
1 'polypeptide(L)'
;MKKFFTVIPLQVPGMLSRYRYEPVGNTRLGMEEETSFPILTAVHGYAQPGEPFQVIAVVADSEVGRANCQALRQELEALCGKYGLTCAGVEEVTVPSDESVSAHAATFQKLIAHAEDEDELFACITFGTKPLSMAVRMAVQYAYRVKRNTSITCIVYGQIDRPSRDPSTWRAYVYDETALVRLDEIVRVLADRGVADPGAVIQRVLAL
;
A
#
# COMPACT_ATOMS: atom_id res chain seq x y z
N MET A 1 7.58 -4.12 13.90
CA MET A 1 6.49 -5.07 13.53
C MET A 1 6.17 -4.89 12.04
N LYS A 2 5.52 -5.86 11.36
CA LYS A 2 5.03 -5.63 9.99
C LYS A 2 3.73 -4.81 10.00
N LYS A 3 3.69 -3.68 9.29
CA LYS A 3 2.49 -2.81 9.18
C LYS A 3 2.12 -2.56 7.73
N PHE A 4 0.86 -2.83 7.39
CA PHE A 4 0.32 -2.73 6.03
C PHE A 4 -0.67 -1.57 5.92
N PHE A 5 -0.28 -0.50 5.25
CA PHE A 5 -1.11 0.67 5.01
C PHE A 5 -1.93 0.50 3.73
N THR A 6 -3.24 0.74 3.78
CA THR A 6 -4.08 0.67 2.58
C THR A 6 -5.18 1.71 2.64
N VAL A 7 -5.52 2.29 1.50
CA VAL A 7 -6.73 3.09 1.36
C VAL A 7 -7.91 2.18 1.04
N ILE A 8 -9.03 2.39 1.73
CA ILE A 8 -10.26 1.66 1.46
C ILE A 8 -10.95 2.23 0.20
N PRO A 9 -11.31 1.39 -0.78
CA PRO A 9 -12.03 1.80 -1.98
C PRO A 9 -13.40 2.44 -1.67
N LEU A 10 -13.85 3.32 -2.57
CA LEU A 10 -15.18 3.97 -2.52
C LEU A 10 -16.17 3.41 -3.54
N GLN A 11 -15.86 2.24 -4.09
CA GLN A 11 -16.74 1.51 -4.99
C GLN A 11 -18.03 1.18 -4.23
N VAL A 12 -19.15 1.61 -4.78
CA VAL A 12 -20.49 1.35 -4.23
C VAL A 12 -20.80 -0.16 -4.21
N PRO A 13 -21.80 -0.61 -3.41
CA PRO A 13 -22.17 -2.01 -3.35
C PRO A 13 -22.37 -2.64 -4.74
N GLY A 14 -21.76 -3.81 -4.95
CA GLY A 14 -21.77 -4.54 -6.23
C GLY A 14 -20.72 -4.09 -7.26
N MET A 15 -20.01 -2.98 -7.03
CA MET A 15 -18.96 -2.47 -7.93
C MET A 15 -17.54 -2.71 -7.44
N LEU A 16 -17.38 -3.23 -6.22
CA LEU A 16 -16.09 -3.68 -5.69
C LEU A 16 -15.85 -5.14 -6.12
N SER A 17 -15.20 -5.30 -7.28
CA SER A 17 -14.91 -6.62 -7.84
C SER A 17 -13.62 -7.21 -7.25
N ARG A 18 -13.61 -8.54 -7.11
CA ARG A 18 -12.42 -9.32 -6.80
C ARG A 18 -11.72 -9.73 -8.09
N TYR A 19 -10.39 -9.79 -8.02
CA TYR A 19 -9.58 -10.29 -9.12
C TYR A 19 -8.44 -11.14 -8.58
N ARG A 20 -8.02 -12.12 -9.37
CA ARG A 20 -6.70 -12.74 -9.21
C ARG A 20 -5.65 -11.84 -9.84
N TYR A 21 -4.78 -11.25 -9.02
CA TYR A 21 -3.75 -10.34 -9.48
C TYR A 21 -2.50 -11.10 -9.95
N GLU A 22 -2.06 -10.83 -11.18
CA GLU A 22 -0.81 -11.33 -11.73
C GLU A 22 0.36 -10.47 -11.22
N PRO A 23 1.37 -11.06 -10.56
CA PRO A 23 2.51 -10.29 -10.04
C PRO A 23 3.42 -9.82 -11.16
N VAL A 24 3.79 -8.54 -11.14
CA VAL A 24 4.75 -7.94 -12.08
C VAL A 24 6.01 -7.50 -11.34
N GLY A 25 7.15 -8.01 -11.77
CA GLY A 25 8.48 -7.70 -11.20
C GLY A 25 8.78 -8.35 -9.85
N ASN A 26 7.77 -8.65 -9.03
CA ASN A 26 7.93 -9.28 -7.72
C ASN A 26 6.99 -10.49 -7.55
N THR A 27 7.54 -11.70 -7.73
CA THR A 27 6.76 -12.95 -7.67
C THR A 27 6.19 -13.27 -6.28
N ARG A 28 6.70 -12.65 -5.21
CA ARG A 28 6.12 -12.82 -3.86
C ARG A 28 4.69 -12.29 -3.75
N LEU A 29 4.32 -11.35 -4.61
CA LEU A 29 2.95 -10.81 -4.67
C LEU A 29 1.97 -11.76 -5.36
N GLY A 30 2.43 -12.90 -5.88
CA GLY A 30 1.56 -13.92 -6.46
C GLY A 30 0.64 -14.52 -5.40
N MET A 31 -0.66 -14.54 -5.69
CA MET A 31 -1.69 -15.10 -4.82
C MET A 31 -2.70 -15.87 -5.68
N GLU A 32 -3.16 -17.02 -5.22
CA GLU A 32 -4.13 -17.84 -5.97
C GLU A 32 -5.56 -17.30 -5.82
N GLU A 33 -5.86 -16.73 -4.65
CA GLU A 33 -7.12 -16.14 -4.29
C GLU A 33 -7.40 -14.87 -5.08
N GLU A 34 -8.67 -14.66 -5.37
CA GLU A 34 -9.14 -13.35 -5.80
C GLU A 34 -9.30 -12.44 -4.59
N THR A 35 -8.91 -11.18 -4.75
CA THR A 35 -9.11 -10.16 -3.72
C THR A 35 -9.63 -8.86 -4.34
N SER A 36 -10.40 -8.11 -3.56
CA SER A 36 -10.74 -6.73 -3.91
C SER A 36 -9.62 -5.75 -3.55
N PHE A 37 -8.68 -6.16 -2.69
CA PHE A 37 -7.72 -5.29 -2.01
C PHE A 37 -6.28 -5.72 -2.33
N PRO A 38 -5.58 -5.03 -3.25
CA PRO A 38 -4.22 -5.40 -3.66
C PRO A 38 -3.22 -5.50 -2.53
N ILE A 39 -3.41 -4.79 -1.40
CA ILE A 39 -2.55 -4.92 -0.21
C ILE A 39 -2.48 -6.36 0.31
N LEU A 40 -3.53 -7.17 0.12
CA LEU A 40 -3.57 -8.55 0.57
C LEU A 40 -2.58 -9.45 -0.18
N THR A 41 -2.15 -9.06 -1.39
CA THR A 41 -1.04 -9.73 -2.09
C THR A 41 0.28 -9.55 -1.36
N ALA A 42 0.54 -8.37 -0.77
CA ALA A 42 1.70 -8.13 0.06
C ALA A 42 1.58 -8.83 1.43
N VAL A 43 0.39 -8.86 2.02
CA VAL A 43 0.15 -9.64 3.26
C VAL A 43 0.47 -11.11 3.00
N HIS A 44 -0.07 -11.71 1.94
CA HIS A 44 0.22 -13.09 1.55
C HIS A 44 1.72 -13.31 1.29
N GLY A 45 2.38 -12.41 0.58
CA GLY A 45 3.79 -12.56 0.19
C GLY A 45 4.82 -12.35 1.29
N TYR A 46 4.47 -11.67 2.39
CA TYR A 46 5.44 -11.20 3.39
C TYR A 46 5.07 -11.46 4.85
N ALA A 47 3.80 -11.69 5.18
CA ALA A 47 3.44 -12.17 6.51
C ALA A 47 3.93 -13.61 6.70
N GLN A 48 4.27 -13.98 7.94
CA GLN A 48 4.76 -15.31 8.27
C GLN A 48 3.98 -15.89 9.44
N PRO A 49 3.69 -17.20 9.47
CA PRO A 49 3.11 -17.85 10.63
C PRO A 49 3.96 -17.61 11.89
N GLY A 50 3.31 -17.25 12.99
CA GLY A 50 3.99 -16.93 14.26
C GLY A 50 4.51 -15.49 14.37
N GLU A 51 4.49 -14.71 13.29
CA GLU A 51 4.82 -13.28 13.32
C GLU A 51 3.56 -12.43 13.21
N PRO A 52 3.18 -11.69 14.27
CA PRO A 52 2.02 -10.81 14.19
C PRO A 52 2.29 -9.61 13.28
N PHE A 53 1.27 -9.22 12.52
CA PHE A 53 1.28 -8.00 11.70
C PHE A 53 0.01 -7.18 11.93
N GLN A 54 0.03 -5.91 11.53
CA GLN A 54 -1.12 -5.01 11.64
C GLN A 54 -1.48 -4.41 10.29
N VAL A 55 -2.78 -4.16 10.05
CA VAL A 55 -3.25 -3.42 8.88
C VAL A 55 -3.76 -2.06 9.32
N ILE A 56 -3.29 -1.00 8.66
CA ILE A 56 -3.75 0.38 8.86
C ILE A 56 -4.63 0.76 7.67
N ALA A 57 -5.94 0.76 7.87
CA ALA A 57 -6.95 1.02 6.86
C ALA A 57 -7.36 2.50 6.88
N VAL A 58 -7.09 3.22 5.80
CA VAL A 58 -7.51 4.62 5.63
C VAL A 58 -8.93 4.64 5.06
N VAL A 59 -9.90 5.03 5.89
CA VAL A 59 -11.33 4.91 5.60
C VAL A 59 -11.94 6.29 5.43
N ALA A 60 -12.59 6.56 4.30
CA ALA A 60 -13.38 7.77 4.18
C ALA A 60 -14.58 7.72 5.14
N ASP A 61 -14.93 8.84 5.78
CA ASP A 61 -16.09 8.93 6.65
C ASP A 61 -17.40 8.86 5.85
N SER A 62 -17.78 7.64 5.49
CA SER A 62 -18.94 7.33 4.67
C SER A 62 -19.41 5.91 4.96
N GLU A 63 -20.68 5.63 4.65
CA GLU A 63 -21.25 4.29 4.77
C GLU A 63 -20.53 3.29 3.84
N VAL A 64 -20.23 3.71 2.60
CA VAL A 64 -19.48 2.89 1.63
C VAL A 64 -18.08 2.57 2.14
N GLY A 65 -17.37 3.56 2.71
CA GLY A 65 -16.05 3.33 3.31
C GLY A 65 -16.09 2.30 4.44
N ARG A 66 -17.05 2.41 5.36
CA ARG A 66 -17.23 1.43 6.45
C ARG A 66 -17.57 0.04 5.92
N ALA A 67 -18.49 -0.06 4.96
CA ALA A 67 -18.87 -1.34 4.36
C ALA A 67 -17.69 -2.02 3.64
N ASN A 68 -16.91 -1.25 2.86
CA ASN A 68 -15.73 -1.78 2.17
C ASN A 68 -14.59 -2.11 3.14
N CYS A 69 -14.46 -1.40 4.27
CA CYS A 69 -13.52 -1.78 5.32
C CYS A 69 -13.91 -3.12 5.98
N GLN A 70 -15.22 -3.36 6.17
CA GLN A 70 -15.69 -4.66 6.63
C GLN A 70 -15.40 -5.78 5.63
N ALA A 71 -15.52 -5.50 4.33
CA ALA A 71 -15.13 -6.46 3.29
C ALA A 71 -13.62 -6.77 3.32
N LEU A 72 -12.77 -5.76 3.57
CA LEU A 72 -11.32 -5.98 3.79
C LEU A 72 -11.08 -6.91 4.99
N ARG A 73 -11.75 -6.67 6.13
CA ARG A 73 -11.61 -7.49 7.33
C ARG A 73 -11.97 -8.95 7.04
N GLN A 74 -13.05 -9.20 6.30
CA GLN A 74 -13.49 -10.54 5.92
C GLN A 74 -12.49 -11.25 4.99
N GLU A 75 -11.99 -10.57 3.95
CA GLU A 75 -11.00 -11.13 3.04
C GLU A 75 -9.68 -11.42 3.78
N LEU A 76 -9.27 -10.53 4.69
CA LEU A 76 -8.07 -10.70 5.51
C LEU A 76 -8.22 -11.87 6.50
N GLU A 77 -9.37 -12.02 7.14
CA GLU A 77 -9.64 -13.13 8.07
C GLU A 77 -9.59 -14.47 7.33
N ALA A 78 -10.21 -14.56 6.15
CA ALA A 78 -10.14 -15.76 5.30
C ALA A 78 -8.70 -16.10 4.90
N LEU A 79 -7.91 -15.09 4.49
CA LEU A 79 -6.50 -15.25 4.16
C LEU A 79 -5.69 -15.73 5.38
N CYS A 80 -5.87 -15.11 6.55
CA CYS A 80 -5.18 -15.50 7.78
C CYS A 80 -5.53 -16.93 8.19
N GLY A 81 -6.80 -17.31 8.13
CA GLY A 81 -7.27 -18.66 8.44
C GLY A 81 -6.68 -19.72 7.50
N LYS A 82 -6.59 -19.42 6.20
CA LYS A 82 -6.04 -20.36 5.21
C LYS A 82 -4.53 -20.58 5.38
N TYR A 83 -3.78 -19.51 5.66
CA TYR A 83 -2.31 -19.55 5.68
C TYR A 83 -1.70 -19.58 7.09
N GLY A 84 -2.52 -19.64 8.15
CA GLY A 84 -2.04 -19.66 9.54
C GLY A 84 -1.35 -18.35 9.95
N LEU A 85 -1.78 -17.23 9.38
CA LEU A 85 -1.20 -15.91 9.65
C LEU A 85 -1.86 -15.28 10.88
N THR A 86 -1.14 -14.40 11.58
CA THR A 86 -1.64 -13.72 12.78
C THR A 86 -1.76 -12.21 12.51
N CYS A 87 -2.99 -11.75 12.29
CA CYS A 87 -3.28 -10.32 12.22
C CYS A 87 -3.60 -9.80 13.64
N ALA A 88 -2.80 -8.85 14.13
CA ALA A 88 -3.02 -8.16 15.40
C ALA A 88 -4.23 -7.20 15.37
N GLY A 89 -4.72 -6.89 14.17
CA GLY A 89 -5.93 -6.09 13.97
C GLY A 89 -5.89 -5.24 12.70
N VAL A 90 -7.07 -4.79 12.28
CA VAL A 90 -7.22 -3.71 11.30
C VAL A 90 -7.58 -2.45 12.08
N GLU A 91 -6.66 -1.49 12.09
CA GLU A 91 -6.84 -0.18 12.69
C GLU A 91 -7.34 0.82 11.65
N GLU A 92 -8.42 1.53 11.97
CA GLU A 92 -9.08 2.45 11.04
C GLU A 92 -8.61 3.88 11.27
N VAL A 93 -8.13 4.51 10.19
CA VAL A 93 -7.81 5.94 10.14
C VAL A 93 -8.89 6.63 9.34
N THR A 94 -9.86 7.23 10.04
CA THR A 94 -10.96 7.95 9.40
C THR A 94 -10.47 9.27 8.82
N VAL A 95 -10.75 9.49 7.53
CA VAL A 95 -10.40 10.71 6.78
C VAL A 95 -11.66 11.38 6.22
N PRO A 96 -11.69 12.72 6.17
CA PRO A 96 -12.80 13.44 5.55
C PRO A 96 -12.78 13.27 4.02
N SER A 97 -13.89 13.59 3.36
CA SER A 97 -13.94 13.71 1.88
C SER A 97 -13.34 15.01 1.35
N ASP A 98 -12.80 15.85 2.22
CA ASP A 98 -12.15 17.12 1.86
C ASP A 98 -10.77 16.84 1.23
N GLU A 99 -10.56 17.36 0.02
CA GLU A 99 -9.32 17.24 -0.74
C GLU A 99 -8.40 18.47 -0.59
N SER A 100 -8.67 19.32 0.41
CA SER A 100 -7.81 20.46 0.75
C SER A 100 -6.43 20.00 1.23
N VAL A 101 -5.41 20.84 1.00
CA VAL A 101 -4.05 20.59 1.51
C VAL A 101 -4.05 20.39 3.03
N SER A 102 -4.87 21.15 3.77
CA SER A 102 -5.01 21.00 5.22
C SER A 102 -5.57 19.63 5.62
N ALA A 103 -6.55 19.10 4.88
CA ALA A 103 -7.11 17.78 5.15
C ALA A 103 -6.09 16.66 4.89
N HIS A 104 -5.31 16.76 3.81
CA HIS A 104 -4.25 15.79 3.54
C HIS A 104 -3.07 15.90 4.52
N ALA A 105 -2.72 17.11 4.97
CA ALA A 105 -1.71 17.29 6.01
C ALA A 105 -2.16 16.69 7.35
N ALA A 106 -3.42 16.87 7.74
CA ALA A 106 -3.99 16.23 8.93
C ALA A 106 -4.04 14.70 8.78
N THR A 107 -4.37 14.19 7.59
CA THR A 107 -4.32 12.76 7.29
C THR A 107 -2.90 12.22 7.42
N PHE A 108 -1.91 12.89 6.84
CA PHE A 108 -0.51 12.54 7.00
C PHE A 108 -0.10 12.47 8.48
N GLN A 109 -0.46 13.47 9.29
CA GLN A 109 -0.18 13.49 10.73
C GLN A 109 -0.78 12.29 11.47
N LYS A 110 -2.00 11.88 11.13
CA LYS A 110 -2.60 10.66 11.69
C LYS A 110 -1.80 9.42 11.29
N LEU A 111 -1.47 9.29 10.00
CA LEU A 111 -0.78 8.10 9.47
C LEU A 111 0.60 7.89 10.09
N ILE A 112 1.39 8.95 10.27
CA ILE A 112 2.74 8.84 10.86
C ILE A 112 2.71 8.43 12.34
N ALA A 113 1.59 8.64 13.04
CA ALA A 113 1.43 8.20 14.43
C ALA A 113 1.33 6.67 14.56
N HIS A 114 0.98 5.95 13.49
CA HIS A 114 0.92 4.48 13.49
C HIS A 114 2.28 3.83 13.17
N ALA A 115 3.30 4.60 12.83
CA ALA A 115 4.64 4.08 12.57
C ALA A 115 5.54 4.19 13.80
N GLU A 116 6.23 3.11 14.11
CA GLU A 116 7.12 2.95 15.27
C GLU A 116 8.54 2.59 14.81
N ASP A 117 9.47 2.65 15.75
CA ASP A 117 10.83 2.14 15.53
C ASP A 117 10.75 0.63 15.23
N GLU A 118 11.67 0.14 14.41
CA GLU A 118 11.78 -1.29 14.01
C GLU A 118 10.58 -1.84 13.23
N ASP A 119 9.74 -0.96 12.67
CA ASP A 119 8.68 -1.37 11.78
C ASP A 119 9.18 -1.75 10.37
N GLU A 120 8.56 -2.79 9.81
CA GLU A 120 8.64 -3.15 8.40
C GLU A 120 7.35 -2.68 7.73
N LEU A 121 7.47 -1.71 6.83
CA LEU A 121 6.34 -0.99 6.27
C LEU A 121 5.99 -1.49 4.88
N PHE A 122 4.69 -1.66 4.69
CA PHE A 122 4.06 -2.01 3.44
C PHE A 122 2.97 -0.99 3.15
N ALA A 123 2.77 -0.61 1.90
CA ALA A 123 1.66 0.28 1.56
C ALA A 123 1.02 -0.08 0.23
N CYS A 124 -0.27 0.21 0.08
CA CYS A 124 -1.01 0.09 -1.16
C CYS A 124 -1.44 1.49 -1.63
N ILE A 125 -1.06 1.82 -2.86
CA ILE A 125 -1.40 3.10 -3.51
C ILE A 125 -2.43 2.92 -4.65
N THR A 126 -3.15 1.79 -4.65
CA THR A 126 -4.14 1.47 -5.70
C THR A 126 -5.39 2.32 -5.62
N PHE A 127 -5.96 2.42 -4.41
CA PHE A 127 -7.18 3.17 -4.15
C PHE A 127 -6.85 4.48 -3.44
N GLY A 128 -7.88 5.32 -3.33
CA GLY A 128 -7.77 6.68 -2.86
C GLY A 128 -7.73 7.67 -4.02
N THR A 129 -7.99 8.92 -3.68
CA THR A 129 -7.69 10.03 -4.58
C THR A 129 -6.17 10.15 -4.71
N LYS A 130 -5.69 10.73 -5.81
CA LYS A 130 -4.25 10.92 -6.03
C LYS A 130 -3.56 11.62 -4.84
N PRO A 131 -4.14 12.69 -4.24
CA PRO A 131 -3.56 13.30 -3.05
C PRO A 131 -3.51 12.37 -1.83
N LEU A 132 -4.54 11.54 -1.63
CA LEU A 132 -4.55 10.58 -0.52
C LEU A 132 -3.50 9.49 -0.68
N SER A 133 -3.33 8.95 -1.90
CA SER A 133 -2.26 8.00 -2.20
C SER A 133 -0.87 8.62 -1.97
N MET A 134 -0.70 9.90 -2.28
CA MET A 134 0.51 10.65 -1.95
C MET A 134 0.72 10.78 -0.44
N ALA A 135 -0.33 11.10 0.33
CA ALA A 135 -0.23 11.19 1.80
C ALA A 135 0.19 9.86 2.44
N VAL A 136 -0.33 8.73 1.96
CA VAL A 136 0.07 7.38 2.41
C VAL A 136 1.55 7.12 2.08
N ARG A 137 1.96 7.39 0.84
CA ARG A 137 3.37 7.24 0.43
C ARG A 137 4.30 8.11 1.27
N MET A 138 3.93 9.36 1.53
CA MET A 138 4.70 10.28 2.37
C MET A 138 4.80 9.78 3.81
N ALA A 139 3.74 9.20 4.37
CA ALA A 139 3.74 8.69 5.74
C ALA A 139 4.74 7.53 5.93
N VAL A 140 4.79 6.58 5.00
CA VAL A 140 5.78 5.49 5.07
C VAL A 140 7.21 5.98 4.83
N GLN A 141 7.40 6.96 3.92
CA GLN A 141 8.70 7.61 3.73
C GLN A 141 9.16 8.40 4.96
N TYR A 142 8.25 9.11 5.62
CA TYR A 142 8.54 9.79 6.89
C TYR A 142 9.03 8.79 7.92
N ALA A 143 8.34 7.67 8.09
CA ALA A 143 8.70 6.66 9.06
C ALA A 143 10.10 6.09 8.77
N TYR A 144 10.39 5.73 7.52
CA TYR A 144 11.74 5.30 7.09
C TYR A 144 12.84 6.32 7.42
N ARG A 145 12.55 7.62 7.29
CA ARG A 145 13.53 8.70 7.50
C ARG A 145 13.73 9.06 8.98
N VAL A 146 12.66 8.95 9.78
CA VAL A 146 12.61 9.53 11.13
C VAL A 146 12.62 8.47 12.23
N LYS A 147 12.03 7.30 11.98
CA LYS A 147 11.99 6.20 12.95
C LYS A 147 13.25 5.36 12.87
N ARG A 148 13.64 4.78 14.00
CA ARG A 148 14.88 4.01 14.11
C ARG A 148 14.68 2.61 13.53
N ASN A 149 15.61 2.19 12.66
CA ASN A 149 15.63 0.83 12.11
C ASN A 149 14.32 0.42 11.41
N THR A 150 13.59 1.40 10.87
CA THR A 150 12.36 1.18 10.12
C THR A 150 12.67 1.00 8.64
N SER A 151 11.98 0.09 7.97
CA SER A 151 12.20 -0.20 6.54
C SER A 151 10.91 -0.09 5.72
N ILE A 152 11.04 0.18 4.42
CA ILE A 152 9.94 0.09 3.45
C ILE A 152 10.20 -1.15 2.59
N THR A 153 9.40 -2.18 2.80
CA THR A 153 9.61 -3.50 2.21
C THR A 153 8.89 -3.65 0.88
N CYS A 154 7.62 -3.25 0.79
CA CYS A 154 6.87 -3.31 -0.46
C CYS A 154 5.80 -2.21 -0.57
N ILE A 155 5.75 -1.52 -1.71
CA ILE A 155 4.67 -0.61 -2.08
C ILE A 155 3.94 -1.22 -3.25
N VAL A 156 2.66 -1.55 -3.08
CA VAL A 156 1.87 -2.21 -4.11
C VAL A 156 0.96 -1.25 -4.87
N TYR A 157 0.88 -1.44 -6.18
CA TYR A 157 -0.11 -0.83 -7.05
C TYR A 157 -0.84 -1.91 -7.85
N GLY A 158 -2.16 -1.99 -7.68
CA GLY A 158 -3.04 -2.87 -8.44
C GLY A 158 -3.61 -2.14 -9.64
N GLN A 159 -3.41 -2.70 -10.83
CA GLN A 159 -3.98 -2.20 -12.07
C GLN A 159 -5.02 -3.20 -12.59
N ILE A 160 -6.16 -2.69 -13.03
CA ILE A 160 -7.10 -3.47 -13.84
C ILE A 160 -6.98 -2.98 -15.28
N ASP A 161 -6.44 -3.82 -16.16
CA ASP A 161 -6.47 -3.58 -17.60
C ASP A 161 -7.87 -3.90 -18.15
N ARG A 162 -8.44 -2.93 -18.87
CA ARG A 162 -9.81 -2.95 -19.37
C ARG A 162 -9.83 -2.70 -20.88
N PRO A 163 -9.34 -3.65 -21.70
CA PRO A 163 -9.18 -3.46 -23.14
C PRO A 163 -10.54 -3.34 -23.87
N SER A 164 -11.62 -3.82 -23.25
CA SER A 164 -12.97 -3.72 -23.80
C SER A 164 -14.02 -3.50 -22.70
N ARG A 165 -15.27 -3.30 -23.10
CA ARG A 165 -16.41 -3.23 -22.16
C ARG A 165 -16.79 -4.59 -21.57
N ASP A 166 -16.27 -5.70 -22.09
CA ASP A 166 -16.52 -7.05 -21.57
C ASP A 166 -15.60 -7.36 -20.38
N PRO A 167 -16.12 -7.50 -19.15
CA PRO A 167 -15.32 -7.79 -17.96
C PRO A 167 -14.55 -9.12 -18.03
N SER A 168 -14.97 -10.09 -18.85
CA SER A 168 -14.26 -11.37 -19.00
C SER A 168 -12.87 -11.22 -19.62
N THR A 169 -12.66 -10.12 -20.36
CA THR A 169 -11.39 -9.75 -20.99
C THR A 169 -10.46 -8.98 -20.07
N TRP A 170 -10.94 -8.54 -18.91
CA TRP A 170 -10.14 -7.73 -18.00
C TRP A 170 -9.08 -8.60 -17.32
N ARG A 171 -7.93 -7.99 -17.05
CA ARG A 171 -6.82 -8.63 -16.34
C ARG A 171 -6.36 -7.73 -15.22
N ALA A 172 -6.00 -8.34 -14.09
CA ALA A 172 -5.53 -7.62 -12.92
C ALA A 172 -4.04 -7.90 -12.74
N TYR A 173 -3.27 -6.84 -12.54
CA TYR A 173 -1.83 -6.90 -12.31
C TYR A 173 -1.50 -6.22 -11.00
N VAL A 174 -0.54 -6.75 -10.25
CA VAL A 174 0.01 -6.10 -9.06
C VAL A 174 1.49 -5.81 -9.25
N TYR A 175 1.84 -4.54 -9.11
CA TYR A 175 3.17 -4.01 -9.30
C TYR A 175 3.83 -3.71 -7.95
N ASP A 176 5.12 -3.98 -7.85
CA ASP A 176 5.97 -3.51 -6.77
C ASP A 176 6.62 -2.16 -7.13
N GLU A 177 6.08 -1.09 -6.56
CA GLU A 177 6.48 0.30 -6.79
C GLU A 177 7.57 0.77 -5.80
N THR A 178 8.15 -0.13 -5.00
CA THR A 178 9.15 0.23 -3.99
C THR A 178 10.37 0.91 -4.59
N ALA A 179 10.75 0.52 -5.81
CA ALA A 179 11.88 1.13 -6.53
C ALA A 179 11.66 2.65 -6.74
N LEU A 180 10.43 3.11 -6.98
CA LEU A 180 10.14 4.54 -7.13
C LEU A 180 10.31 5.31 -5.82
N VAL A 181 10.04 4.67 -4.68
CA VAL A 181 10.29 5.27 -3.36
C VAL A 181 11.79 5.33 -3.06
N ARG A 182 12.54 4.28 -3.41
CA ARG A 182 14.01 4.25 -3.27
C ARG A 182 14.69 5.29 -4.17
N LEU A 183 14.15 5.52 -5.37
CA LEU A 183 14.65 6.55 -6.27
C LEU A 183 14.57 7.95 -5.64
N ASP A 184 13.47 8.28 -4.97
CA ASP A 184 13.31 9.54 -4.25
C ASP A 184 14.38 9.71 -3.15
N GLU A 185 14.72 8.65 -2.41
CA GLU A 185 15.82 8.68 -1.43
C GLU A 185 17.19 8.89 -2.09
N ILE A 186 17.45 8.21 -3.20
CA ILE A 186 18.71 8.36 -3.94
C ILE A 186 18.85 9.81 -4.37
N VAL A 187 17.81 10.38 -4.98
CA VAL A 187 17.81 11.79 -5.41
C VAL A 187 18.12 12.73 -4.24
N ARG A 188 17.47 12.53 -3.08
CA ARG A 188 17.73 13.33 -1.88
C ARG A 188 19.19 13.23 -1.43
N VAL A 189 19.74 12.02 -1.33
CA VAL A 189 21.14 11.81 -0.91
C VAL A 189 22.13 12.42 -1.90
N LEU A 190 21.85 12.33 -3.20
CA LEU A 190 22.70 12.95 -4.23
C LEU A 190 22.66 14.48 -4.13
N ALA A 191 21.47 15.06 -3.86
CA ALA A 191 21.30 16.49 -3.63
C ALA A 191 22.05 16.96 -2.36
N ASP A 192 21.89 16.24 -1.24
CA ASP A 192 22.59 16.54 0.03
C ASP A 192 24.12 16.49 -0.12
N ARG A 193 24.63 15.66 -1.05
CA ARG A 193 26.06 15.53 -1.36
C ARG A 193 26.54 16.49 -2.46
N GLY A 194 25.68 17.31 -3.04
CA GLY A 194 26.05 18.25 -4.10
C GLY A 194 26.60 17.57 -5.36
N VAL A 195 26.10 16.38 -5.72
CA VAL A 195 26.57 15.64 -6.89
C VAL A 195 26.23 16.41 -8.18
N ALA A 196 27.25 16.70 -8.98
CA ALA A 196 27.12 17.52 -10.19
C ALA A 196 26.28 16.87 -11.31
N ASP A 197 26.32 15.53 -11.43
CA ASP A 197 25.51 14.76 -12.38
C ASP A 197 24.75 13.62 -11.67
N PRO A 198 23.60 13.93 -11.03
CA PRO A 198 22.77 12.91 -10.39
C PRO A 198 22.22 11.88 -11.38
N GLY A 199 21.99 12.27 -12.64
CA GLY A 199 21.39 11.42 -13.66
C GLY A 199 22.24 10.20 -14.00
N ALA A 200 23.55 10.40 -14.22
CA ALA A 200 24.48 9.31 -14.47
C ALA A 200 24.65 8.37 -13.27
N VAL A 201 24.47 8.85 -12.04
CA VAL A 201 24.50 8.00 -10.84
C VAL A 201 23.22 7.17 -10.74
N ILE A 202 22.06 7.79 -10.93
CA ILE A 202 20.76 7.10 -10.89
C ILE A 202 20.71 5.96 -11.92
N GLN A 203 21.14 6.19 -13.16
CA GLN A 203 21.18 5.15 -14.20
C GLN A 203 22.03 3.95 -13.77
N ARG A 204 23.21 4.19 -13.17
CA ARG A 204 24.09 3.13 -12.67
C ARG A 204 23.49 2.36 -11.49
N VAL A 205 22.75 3.03 -10.61
CA VAL A 205 22.13 2.40 -9.43
C VAL A 205 20.88 1.60 -9.80
N LEU A 206 20.09 2.08 -10.77
CA LEU A 206 18.85 1.42 -11.18
C LEU A 206 19.09 0.25 -12.14
N ALA A 207 20.23 0.20 -12.86
CA ALA A 207 20.55 -0.81 -13.86
C ALA A 207 19.33 -1.23 -14.70
N LEU A 208 18.67 -0.21 -15.27
CA LEU A 208 17.77 -0.35 -16.41
C LEU A 208 18.59 -0.68 -17.67
#